data_AF-A0A2V9KP18-F1
#
_entry.id   AF-A0A2V9KP18-F1
#
_cell.length_a   1.000
_cell.length_b   1.000
_cell.length_c   1.000
_cell.angle_alpha   90.00
_cell.angle_beta   90.00
_cell.angle_gamma   90.00
#
_symmetry.space_group_name_H-M   'P 1'
#
loop_
_entity.id
_entity.type
_entity.pdbx_description
1 polymer ?
#
loop_
_entity_poly.entity_id
_entity_poly.type
_entity_poly.pdbx_seq_one_letter_code
_entity_poly.pdbx_strand_id
1 'polypeptide(L)'
;MLIIGCDLHSRYQVIAMPDTETGAELEGLSLGPWASQRRKELLELLDQLGPRTADLDQAVKTEAERRPEAVELMKHKGVGSVTAWAFVLTLGPVERFRHSRQVVSYLGLKRPRVRRGSIPNCAVSINA
;
A
#
# COMPACT_ATOMS: atom_id res chain seq x y z
N MET A 1 12.17 11.09 -7.45
CA MET A 1 12.77 9.73 -7.62
C MET A 1 12.16 8.74 -6.64
N LEU A 2 11.24 7.88 -7.11
CA LEU A 2 10.84 6.64 -6.43
C LEU A 2 10.33 5.66 -7.51
N ILE A 3 10.97 4.49 -7.61
CA ILE A 3 10.57 3.39 -8.49
C ILE A 3 9.41 2.64 -7.82
N ILE A 4 8.43 2.24 -8.64
CA ILE A 4 7.29 1.40 -8.27
C ILE A 4 7.80 0.09 -7.65
N GLY A 5 7.82 0.06 -6.32
CA GLY A 5 7.85 -1.14 -5.53
C GLY A 5 6.58 -1.16 -4.69
N CYS A 6 5.88 -2.30 -4.68
CA CYS A 6 5.00 -2.65 -3.57
C CYS A 6 5.89 -2.82 -2.34
N ASP A 7 6.35 -1.70 -1.79
CA ASP A 7 7.32 -1.68 -0.71
C ASP A 7 6.56 -1.92 0.60
N LEU A 8 6.88 -3.04 1.25
CA LEU A 8 6.31 -3.49 2.51
C LEU A 8 6.86 -2.64 3.67
N HIS A 9 6.79 -1.31 3.54
CA HIS A 9 7.05 -0.38 4.63
C HIS A 9 5.73 -0.03 5.29
N SER A 10 5.52 -0.63 6.46
CA SER A 10 4.40 -0.48 7.39
C SER A 10 4.14 0.96 7.91
N ARG A 11 4.46 2.00 7.14
CA ARG A 11 4.27 3.41 7.54
C ARG A 11 3.47 4.28 6.58
N TYR A 12 3.28 3.88 5.32
CA TYR A 12 2.37 4.59 4.41
C TYR A 12 1.74 3.58 3.47
N GLN A 13 0.51 3.14 3.78
CA GLN A 13 -0.28 2.34 2.86
C GLN A 13 -1.03 3.30 1.94
N VAL A 14 -0.33 3.76 0.90
CA VAL A 14 -0.96 4.46 -0.22
C VAL A 14 -0.63 3.61 -1.45
N ILE A 15 -1.62 3.36 -2.31
CA ILE A 15 -1.31 3.12 -3.71
C ILE A 15 -0.75 4.45 -4.19
N ALA A 16 0.57 4.64 -4.07
CA ALA A 16 1.24 5.81 -4.57
C ALA A 16 1.29 5.69 -6.09
N MET A 17 0.15 6.03 -6.70
CA MET A 17 0.11 6.46 -8.08
C MET A 17 1.03 7.68 -8.18
N PRO A 18 1.96 7.78 -9.15
CA PRO A 18 2.64 9.04 -9.39
C PRO A 18 1.57 10.12 -9.52
N ASP A 19 1.68 11.15 -8.68
CA ASP A 19 0.89 12.35 -8.78
C ASP A 19 1.19 13.08 -10.09
N THR A 20 0.33 14.01 -10.48
CA THR A 20 0.51 14.79 -11.72
C THR A 20 1.81 15.61 -11.70
N GLU A 21 2.34 15.98 -10.53
CA GLU A 21 3.61 16.70 -10.43
C GLU A 21 4.80 15.77 -10.71
N THR A 22 4.79 14.55 -10.16
CA THR A 22 5.75 13.49 -10.52
C THR A 22 5.64 13.08 -11.99
N GLY A 23 4.43 13.10 -12.57
CA GLY A 23 4.21 12.90 -14.01
C GLY A 23 4.99 13.91 -14.87
N ALA A 24 4.95 15.19 -14.49
CA ALA A 24 5.69 16.25 -15.18
C ALA A 24 7.21 16.08 -15.07
N GLU A 25 7.73 15.61 -13.93
CA GLU A 25 9.16 15.27 -13.80
C GLU A 25 9.57 14.13 -14.76
N LEU A 26 8.69 13.15 -14.97
CA LEU A 26 8.94 12.03 -15.88
C LEU A 26 8.96 12.47 -17.35
N GLU A 27 8.14 13.47 -17.72
CA GLU A 27 8.12 14.05 -19.07
C GLU A 27 9.45 14.72 -19.45
N GLY A 28 10.13 15.33 -18.47
CA GLY A 28 11.42 16.01 -18.66
C GLY A 28 12.62 15.08 -18.91
N LEU A 29 12.47 13.77 -18.70
CA LEU A 29 13.55 12.81 -18.92
C LEU A 29 13.87 12.68 -20.42
N SER A 30 15.15 12.77 -20.79
CA SER A 30 15.59 12.47 -22.15
C SER A 30 15.59 10.95 -22.36
N LEU A 31 14.72 10.49 -23.26
CA LEU A 31 14.53 9.08 -23.56
C LEU A 31 14.67 8.86 -25.07
N GLY A 32 15.04 7.64 -25.47
CA GLY A 32 14.99 7.25 -26.88
C GLY A 32 13.55 7.22 -27.41
N PRO A 33 13.33 7.27 -28.73
CA PRO A 33 12.01 7.47 -29.34
C PRO A 33 10.92 6.51 -28.84
N TRP A 34 11.26 5.22 -28.72
CA TRP A 34 10.32 4.20 -28.23
C TRP A 34 9.97 4.37 -26.74
N ALA A 35 10.95 4.71 -25.91
CA ALA A 35 10.75 4.92 -24.48
C ALA A 35 9.94 6.19 -24.21
N SER A 36 10.14 7.26 -25.00
CA SER A 36 9.31 8.46 -24.96
C SER A 36 7.85 8.17 -25.31
N GLN A 37 7.61 7.36 -26.36
CA GLN A 37 6.25 6.96 -26.76
C GLN A 37 5.57 6.14 -25.65
N ARG A 38 6.26 5.14 -25.09
CA ARG A 38 5.73 4.33 -23.99
C ARG A 38 5.48 5.12 -22.71
N ARG A 39 6.35 6.09 -22.38
CA ARG A 39 6.10 7.02 -21.26
C ARG A 39 4.81 7.79 -21.48
N LYS A 40 4.62 8.38 -22.66
CA LYS A 40 3.41 9.14 -22.99
C LYS A 40 2.15 8.30 -22.79
N GLU A 41 2.12 7.09 -23.34
CA GLU A 41 0.97 6.17 -23.20
C GLU A 41 0.69 5.80 -21.73
N LEU A 42 1.73 5.61 -20.91
CA LEU A 42 1.57 5.29 -19.50
C LEU A 42 1.08 6.50 -18.69
N LEU A 43 1.57 7.71 -19.00
CA LEU A 43 1.10 8.95 -18.36
C LEU A 43 -0.36 9.24 -18.73
N GLU A 44 -0.75 9.04 -19.99
CA GLU A 44 -2.16 9.17 -20.41
C GLU A 44 -3.07 8.19 -19.68
N LEU A 45 -2.62 6.95 -19.46
CA LEU A 45 -3.38 5.97 -18.66
C LEU A 45 -3.47 6.38 -17.18
N LEU A 46 -2.39 6.95 -16.65
CA LEU A 46 -2.32 7.45 -15.28
C LEU A 46 -3.36 8.54 -15.04
N ASP A 47 -3.43 9.52 -15.95
CA ASP A 47 -4.37 10.63 -15.90
C ASP A 47 -5.82 10.16 -15.97
N GLN A 48 -6.09 9.05 -16.67
CA GLN A 48 -7.43 8.47 -16.75
C GLN A 48 -7.82 7.69 -15.49
N LEU A 49 -6.86 7.02 -14.84
CA LEU A 49 -7.12 6.19 -13.65
C LEU A 49 -7.14 7.01 -12.37
N GLY A 50 -6.32 8.06 -12.26
CA GLY A 50 -6.19 8.93 -11.09
C GLY A 50 -7.54 9.43 -10.54
N PRO A 51 -8.41 10.05 -11.36
CA PRO A 51 -9.72 10.53 -10.92
C PRO A 51 -10.62 9.40 -10.40
N ARG A 52 -10.63 8.25 -11.08
CA ARG A 52 -11.44 7.09 -10.65
C ARG A 52 -10.97 6.55 -9.31
N THR A 53 -9.66 6.49 -9.08
CA THR A 53 -9.12 6.09 -7.77
C THR A 53 -9.42 7.12 -6.69
N ALA A 54 -9.39 8.42 -7.01
CA ALA A 54 -9.72 9.48 -6.05
C ALA A 54 -11.18 9.42 -5.58
N ASP A 55 -12.12 9.16 -6.49
CA ASP A 55 -13.53 8.97 -6.16
C ASP A 55 -13.72 7.79 -5.19
N LEU A 56 -13.03 6.68 -5.45
CA LEU A 56 -13.05 5.50 -4.60
C LEU A 56 -12.40 5.76 -3.23
N ASP A 57 -11.28 6.47 -3.20
CA ASP A 57 -10.59 6.85 -1.96
C ASP A 57 -11.50 7.71 -1.08
N GLN A 58 -12.22 8.66 -1.69
CA GLN A 58 -13.18 9.51 -0.99
C GLN A 58 -14.39 8.70 -0.47
N ALA A 59 -14.87 7.73 -1.23
CA ALA A 59 -15.94 6.83 -0.78
C ALA A 59 -15.49 5.99 0.42
N VAL A 60 -14.29 5.41 0.36
CA VAL A 60 -13.70 4.63 1.48
C VAL A 60 -13.49 5.51 2.70
N LYS A 61 -12.99 6.74 2.54
CA LYS A 61 -12.84 7.69 3.64
C LYS A 61 -14.17 7.99 4.32
N THR A 62 -15.21 8.27 3.54
CA THR A 62 -16.55 8.56 4.05
C THR A 62 -17.12 7.38 4.84
N GLU A 63 -16.95 6.15 4.35
CA GLU A 63 -17.40 4.95 5.06
C GLU A 63 -16.56 4.62 6.29
N ALA A 64 -15.27 4.93 6.28
CA ALA A 64 -14.39 4.78 7.44
C ALA A 64 -14.78 5.75 8.56
N GLU A 65 -15.08 7.01 8.23
CA GLU A 65 -15.46 8.03 9.21
C GLU A 65 -16.82 7.76 9.88
N ARG A 66 -17.70 6.99 9.23
CA ARG A 66 -18.98 6.56 9.81
C ARG A 66 -18.85 5.51 10.92
N ARG A 67 -17.70 4.86 11.05
CA ARG A 67 -17.47 3.78 12.02
C ARG A 67 -16.52 4.23 13.13
N PRO A 68 -16.96 4.23 14.41
CA PRO A 68 -16.14 4.72 15.52
C PRO A 68 -14.85 3.89 15.68
N GLU A 69 -14.89 2.59 15.39
CA GLU A 69 -13.72 1.72 15.50
C GLU A 69 -12.65 2.07 14.46
N ALA A 70 -13.07 2.43 13.24
CA ALA A 70 -12.15 2.85 12.18
C ALA A 70 -11.55 4.23 12.51
N VAL A 71 -12.36 5.16 13.02
CA VAL A 71 -11.88 6.46 13.51
C VAL A 71 -10.85 6.29 14.63
N GLU A 72 -11.07 5.35 15.56
CA GLU A 72 -10.10 5.08 16.61
C GLU A 72 -8.77 4.56 16.06
N LEU A 73 -8.83 3.63 15.10
CA LEU A 73 -7.64 3.10 14.44
C LEU A 73 -6.84 4.18 13.71
N MET A 74 -7.51 5.14 13.05
CA MET A 74 -6.87 6.22 12.31
C MET A 74 -6.09 7.21 13.20
N LYS A 75 -6.31 7.23 14.53
CA LYS A 75 -5.49 8.05 15.45
C LYS A 75 -4.05 7.56 15.55
N HIS A 76 -3.78 6.31 15.17
CA HIS A 76 -2.46 5.74 15.22
C HIS A 76 -1.63 6.14 13.98
N LYS A 77 -0.38 6.55 14.22
CA LYS A 77 0.54 6.97 13.16
C LYS A 77 0.74 5.84 12.13
N GLY A 78 0.48 6.15 10.87
CA GLY A 78 0.63 5.22 9.74
C GLY A 78 -0.64 4.41 9.41
N VAL A 79 -1.75 4.64 10.12
CA VAL A 79 -3.05 4.02 9.81
C VAL A 79 -3.94 5.02 9.08
N GLY A 80 -4.22 4.76 7.80
CA GLY A 80 -5.14 5.54 6.97
C GLY A 80 -6.55 4.95 6.91
N SER A 81 -7.47 5.63 6.22
CA SER A 81 -8.87 5.22 6.05
C SER A 81 -9.01 3.83 5.44
N VAL A 82 -8.25 3.53 4.37
CA VAL A 82 -8.25 2.21 3.70
C VAL A 82 -7.84 1.11 4.68
N THR A 83 -6.73 1.29 5.39
CA THR A 83 -6.21 0.32 6.36
C THR A 83 -7.19 0.13 7.53
N ALA A 84 -7.69 1.23 8.12
CA ALA A 84 -8.61 1.18 9.24
C ALA A 84 -9.91 0.45 8.86
N TRP A 85 -10.51 0.82 7.72
CA TRP A 85 -11.74 0.21 7.24
C TRP A 85 -11.55 -1.26 6.88
N ALA A 86 -10.46 -1.61 6.20
CA ALA A 86 -10.13 -3.01 5.90
C ALA A 86 -10.01 -3.86 7.18
N PHE A 87 -9.36 -3.33 8.23
CA PHE A 87 -9.23 -4.03 9.50
C PHE A 87 -10.58 -4.21 10.20
N VAL A 88 -11.41 -3.18 10.25
CA VAL A 88 -12.75 -3.27 10.86
C VAL A 88 -13.62 -4.29 10.14
N LEU A 89 -13.63 -4.28 8.80
CA LEU A 89 -14.39 -5.25 8.00
C LEU A 89 -13.86 -6.68 8.15
N THR A 90 -12.54 -6.85 8.20
CA THR A 90 -11.90 -8.17 8.34
C THR A 90 -12.08 -8.75 9.74
N LEU A 91 -11.95 -7.91 10.78
CA LEU A 91 -12.07 -8.31 12.17
C LEU A 91 -13.51 -8.53 12.61
N GLY A 92 -14.47 -7.78 12.07
CA GLY A 92 -15.83 -7.76 12.63
C GLY A 92 -15.81 -7.41 14.13
N PRO A 93 -16.82 -7.86 14.91
CA PRO A 93 -16.87 -7.63 16.35
C PRO A 93 -15.62 -8.19 17.05
N VAL A 94 -14.87 -7.31 17.73
CA VAL A 94 -13.59 -7.67 18.36
C VAL A 94 -13.75 -8.57 19.57
N GLU A 95 -14.94 -8.61 20.16
CA GLU A 95 -15.33 -9.45 21.30
C GLU A 95 -15.25 -10.95 20.99
N ARG A 96 -15.23 -11.32 19.69
CA ARG A 96 -15.03 -12.72 19.26
C ARG A 96 -13.64 -13.26 19.63
N PHE A 97 -12.69 -12.39 19.95
CA PHE A 97 -11.33 -12.76 20.31
C PHE A 97 -11.13 -12.63 21.83
N ARG A 98 -10.64 -13.71 22.46
CA ARG A 98 -10.41 -13.72 23.92
C ARG A 98 -9.22 -12.89 24.37
N HIS A 99 -8.25 -12.65 23.48
CA HIS A 99 -7.04 -11.90 23.79
C HIS A 99 -6.37 -11.36 22.54
N SER A 100 -5.70 -10.20 22.65
CA SER A 100 -5.09 -9.45 21.54
C SER A 100 -4.14 -10.28 20.66
N ARG A 101 -3.49 -11.31 21.22
CA ARG A 101 -2.63 -12.23 20.46
C ARG A 101 -3.38 -13.03 19.39
N GLN A 102 -4.68 -13.29 19.57
CA GLN A 102 -5.51 -13.93 18.55
C GLN A 102 -5.78 -12.99 17.39
N VAL A 103 -6.07 -11.71 17.68
CA VAL A 103 -6.25 -10.66 16.66
C VAL A 103 -5.01 -10.53 15.79
N VAL A 104 -3.82 -10.41 16.41
CA VAL A 104 -2.54 -10.31 15.67
C VAL A 104 -2.26 -11.57 14.85
N SER A 105 -2.64 -12.74 15.36
CA SER A 105 -2.49 -14.00 14.63
C SER A 105 -3.45 -14.11 13.46
N TYR A 106 -4.69 -13.65 13.62
CA TYR A 106 -5.74 -13.66 12.61
C TYR A 106 -5.40 -12.73 11.44
N LEU A 107 -4.85 -11.56 11.75
CA LEU A 107 -4.38 -10.58 10.76
C LEU A 107 -3.04 -10.96 10.11
N GLY A 108 -2.44 -12.10 10.47
CA GLY A 108 -1.13 -12.50 9.95
C GLY A 108 0.04 -11.61 10.38
N LEU A 109 -0.14 -10.73 11.36
CA LEU A 109 0.86 -9.76 11.84
C LEU A 109 1.90 -10.39 12.79
N LYS A 110 1.81 -11.70 13.00
CA LYS A 110 2.78 -12.46 13.80
C LYS A 110 4.02 -12.71 12.94
N ARG A 111 5.15 -12.07 13.27
CA ARG A 111 6.42 -12.37 12.61
C ARG A 111 6.74 -13.86 12.77
N PRO A 112 7.14 -14.56 11.69
CA PRO A 112 7.72 -15.88 11.81
C PRO A 112 8.89 -15.82 12.77
N ARG A 113 8.94 -16.77 13.71
CA ARG A 113 10.08 -16.90 14.61
C ARG A 113 11.25 -17.44 13.79
N VAL A 114 12.04 -16.56 13.18
CA VAL A 114 13.31 -16.95 12.55
C VAL A 114 14.19 -17.47 13.67
N ARG A 115 14.38 -18.80 13.70
CA ARG A 115 15.44 -19.39 14.53
C ARG A 115 16.76 -18.90 13.96
N ARG A 116 17.51 -18.10 14.73
CA ARG A 116 18.93 -17.81 14.42
C ARG A 116 19.64 -19.16 14.46
N GLY A 117 19.88 -19.78 13.30
CA GLY A 117 20.48 -21.11 13.23
C GLY A 117 20.29 -21.90 11.94
N SER A 118 19.42 -21.46 11.01
CA SER A 118 19.36 -22.07 9.68
C SER A 118 19.12 -21.00 8.63
N ILE A 119 20.20 -20.48 8.06
CA ILE A 119 20.17 -19.81 6.77
C ILE A 119 19.95 -20.94 5.73
N PRO A 120 18.79 -21.04 5.06
CA PRO A 120 18.74 -21.86 3.86
C PRO A 120 19.64 -21.20 2.82
N ASN A 121 20.53 -22.02 2.27
CA ASN A 121 21.53 -21.68 1.28
C ASN A 121 20.83 -21.17 -0.01
N CYS A 122 20.49 -19.89 -0.05
CA CYS A 122 20.05 -19.20 -1.26
C CYS A 122 21.06 -18.10 -1.59
N ALA A 123 22.30 -18.52 -1.82
CA ALA A 123 23.20 -17.78 -2.69
C ALA A 123 22.67 -17.94 -4.13
N VAL A 124 21.83 -17.02 -4.58
CA VAL A 124 21.66 -16.81 -6.02
C VAL A 124 22.91 -16.05 -6.47
N SER A 125 23.90 -16.78 -6.97
CA SER A 125 24.92 -16.21 -7.84
C SER A 125 24.21 -15.61 -9.05
N ILE A 126 24.21 -14.29 -9.17
CA ILE A 126 24.01 -13.62 -10.46
C ILE A 126 25.41 -13.26 -10.94
N ASN A 127 25.99 -14.18 -11.72
CA ASN A 127 27.01 -13.85 -12.70
C ASN A 127 26.25 -13.59 -14.02
N ALA A 128 26.24 -12.32 -14.44
CA ALA A 128 26.25 -11.85 -15.83
C ALA A 128 26.18 -10.32 -15.80
#